data_AF-A0A9P7LLA9-F1
#
_entry.id   AF-A0A9P7LLA9-F1
#
_cell.length_a   1.000
_cell.length_b   1.000
_cell.length_c   1.000
_cell.angle_alpha   90.00
_cell.angle_beta   90.00
_cell.angle_gamma   90.00
#
_symmetry.space_group_name_H-M   'P 1'
#
loop_
_entity.id
_entity.type
_entity.pdbx_description
1 polymer ?
#
loop_
_entity_poly.entity_id
_entity_poly.type
_entity_poly.pdbx_seq_one_letter_code
_entity_poly.pdbx_strand_id
1 'polypeptide(L)'
;MHSPANLKAAQAVVSSRLRFQRGLARDLSKRPLSLREAEKRYPGSKHMTIGRIAKKLEAANTLSIEDIPDERIGRPRLLTDEEEEAIVAFVIWMQKSGLPASKYEVEDAANTLRRRRDPDAKPVSKMWYRRFRDDHPELDKSILKAKEAS
;
A
#
# COMPACT_ATOMS: atom_id res chain seq x y z
N MET A 1 -1.91 2.09 11.74
CA MET A 1 -3.29 2.12 12.28
C MET A 1 -3.76 3.56 12.43
N HIS A 2 -4.92 3.90 11.85
CA HIS A 2 -5.54 5.21 12.05
C HIS A 2 -6.23 5.27 13.42
N SER A 3 -6.08 6.38 14.16
CA SER A 3 -6.82 6.58 15.42
C SER A 3 -8.34 6.46 15.17
N PRO A 4 -9.09 5.78 16.05
CA PRO A 4 -10.54 5.60 15.89
C PRO A 4 -11.31 6.93 15.79
N ALA A 5 -10.80 7.99 16.42
CA ALA A 5 -11.36 9.33 16.31
C ALA A 5 -11.24 9.91 14.88
N ASN A 6 -10.11 9.67 14.20
CA ASN A 6 -9.91 10.12 12.82
C ASN A 6 -10.81 9.37 11.84
N LEU A 7 -11.03 8.08 12.07
CA LEU A 7 -11.91 7.25 11.24
C LEU A 7 -13.36 7.71 11.32
N LYS A 8 -13.89 7.85 12.55
CA LYS A 8 -15.26 8.33 12.76
C LYS A 8 -15.48 9.73 12.18
N ALA A 9 -14.50 10.63 12.35
CA ALA A 9 -14.55 11.97 11.77
C ALA A 9 -14.59 11.95 10.24
N ALA A 10 -13.75 11.14 9.60
CA ALA A 10 -13.73 11.02 8.15
C ALA A 10 -15.02 10.40 7.59
N GLN A 11 -15.52 9.33 8.22
CA GLN A 11 -16.79 8.71 7.84
C GLN A 11 -17.96 9.69 7.90
N ALA A 12 -18.00 10.55 8.92
CA ALA A 12 -19.04 11.57 9.06
C ALA A 12 -18.97 12.63 7.95
N VAL A 13 -17.76 13.03 7.52
CA VAL A 13 -17.56 13.95 6.40
C VAL A 13 -18.06 13.34 5.09
N VAL A 14 -17.63 12.11 4.79
CA VAL A 14 -18.03 11.39 3.56
C VAL A 14 -19.54 11.13 3.55
N SER A 15 -20.10 10.68 4.67
CA SER A 15 -21.56 10.48 4.81
C SER A 15 -22.34 11.77 4.58
N SER A 16 -21.85 12.90 5.10
CA SER A 16 -22.49 14.21 4.91
C SER A 16 -22.44 14.64 3.44
N ARG A 17 -21.32 14.42 2.75
CA ARG A 17 -21.16 14.73 1.32
C ARG A 17 -22.06 13.86 0.46
N LEU A 18 -22.10 12.55 0.74
CA LEU A 18 -22.94 11.60 0.02
C LEU A 18 -24.44 11.90 0.17
N ARG A 19 -24.88 12.25 1.39
CA ARG A 19 -26.28 12.67 1.64
C ARG A 19 -26.65 13.95 0.89
N PHE A 20 -25.73 14.91 0.84
CA PHE A 20 -25.92 16.15 0.09
C PHE A 20 -26.02 15.88 -1.42
N GLN A 21 -25.13 15.07 -1.98
CA GLN A 21 -25.17 14.68 -3.39
C GLN A 21 -26.47 13.93 -3.77
N ARG A 22 -26.98 13.07 -2.88
CA ARG A 22 -28.21 12.30 -3.12
C ARG A 22 -29.50 13.09 -2.85
N GLY A 23 -29.42 14.38 -2.52
CA GLY A 23 -30.60 15.18 -2.19
C GLY A 23 -31.32 14.76 -0.90
N LEU A 24 -30.70 13.89 -0.09
CA LEU A 24 -31.25 13.37 1.17
C LEU A 24 -30.97 14.29 2.36
N ALA A 25 -30.44 15.49 2.11
CA ALA A 25 -30.21 16.49 3.14
C ALA A 25 -31.56 17.11 3.55
N ARG A 26 -31.84 17.10 4.87
CA ARG A 26 -33.03 17.76 5.45
C ARG A 26 -33.09 19.25 5.15
N ASP A 27 -31.96 19.86 4.80
CA ASP A 27 -31.82 21.27 4.50
C ASP A 27 -30.77 21.45 3.39
N LEU A 28 -31.25 21.63 2.15
CA LEU A 28 -30.40 21.76 0.96
C LEU A 28 -29.59 23.08 0.96
N SER A 29 -29.96 24.05 1.82
CA SER A 29 -29.22 25.31 1.98
C SER A 29 -27.92 25.14 2.79
N LYS A 30 -27.79 24.04 3.54
CA LYS A 30 -26.62 23.77 4.39
C LYS A 30 -25.55 23.01 3.61
N ARG A 31 -24.34 23.57 3.61
CA ARG A 31 -23.14 22.94 3.04
C ARG A 31 -22.84 21.61 3.75
N PRO A 32 -22.24 20.64 3.04
CA PRO A 32 -21.80 19.40 3.66
C PRO A 32 -20.74 19.65 4.73
N LEU A 33 -20.65 18.75 5.72
CA LEU A 33 -19.74 18.84 6.85
C LEU A 33 -18.29 19.10 6.39
N SER A 34 -17.71 20.20 6.86
CA SER A 34 -16.33 20.55 6.55
C SER A 34 -15.33 19.78 7.42
N LEU A 35 -14.07 19.67 6.97
CA LEU A 35 -13.00 19.02 7.73
C LEU A 35 -12.72 19.72 9.07
N ARG A 36 -12.81 21.06 9.10
CA ARG A 36 -12.65 21.86 10.33
C ARG A 36 -13.76 21.63 11.32
N GLU A 37 -15.00 21.49 10.85
CA GLU A 37 -16.13 21.16 11.73
C GLU A 37 -16.04 19.71 12.23
N ALA A 38 -15.59 18.79 11.38
CA ALA A 38 -15.36 17.40 11.79
C ALA A 38 -14.30 17.32 12.89
N GLU A 39 -13.17 18.03 12.74
CA GLU A 39 -12.14 18.08 13.78
C GLU A 39 -12.68 18.60 15.12
N LYS A 40 -13.52 19.65 15.10
CA LYS A 40 -14.19 20.17 16.30
C LYS A 40 -15.17 19.17 16.91
N ARG A 41 -15.89 18.40 16.10
CA ARG A 41 -16.89 17.41 16.56
C ARG A 41 -16.26 16.15 17.14
N TYR A 42 -15.04 15.82 16.75
CA TYR A 42 -14.36 14.59 17.16
C TYR A 42 -13.03 14.91 17.86
N PRO A 43 -13.03 15.07 19.20
CA PRO A 43 -11.81 15.30 19.96
C PRO A 43 -10.76 14.20 19.74
N GLY A 44 -9.49 14.58 19.61
CA GLY A 44 -8.40 13.66 19.32
C GLY A 44 -8.24 13.28 17.84
N SER A 45 -9.09 13.84 16.96
CA SER A 45 -8.88 13.79 15.52
C SER A 45 -7.96 14.92 15.04
N LYS A 46 -7.32 14.74 13.88
CA LYS A 46 -6.41 15.72 13.26
C LYS A 46 -6.91 16.07 11.87
N HIS A 47 -7.09 17.36 11.58
CA HIS A 47 -7.60 17.88 10.30
C HIS A 47 -6.99 17.20 9.07
N MET A 48 -5.66 17.10 9.02
CA MET A 48 -4.92 16.50 7.90
C MET A 48 -5.18 15.00 7.75
N THR A 49 -5.30 14.28 8.86
CA THR A 49 -5.56 12.84 8.84
C THR A 49 -7.00 12.55 8.42
N ILE A 50 -7.96 13.34 8.90
CA ILE A 50 -9.37 13.27 8.46
C ILE A 50 -9.44 13.45 6.94
N GLY A 51 -8.79 14.49 6.39
CA GLY A 51 -8.81 14.78 4.96
C GLY A 51 -8.24 13.64 4.11
N ARG A 52 -7.14 13.02 4.54
CA ARG A 52 -6.55 11.86 3.84
C ARG A 52 -7.47 10.65 3.84
N ILE A 53 -8.06 10.32 5.00
CA ILE A 53 -8.98 9.17 5.12
C ILE A 53 -10.26 9.43 4.32
N ALA A 54 -10.83 10.63 4.41
CA ALA A 54 -12.03 11.00 3.65
C ALA A 54 -11.80 10.89 2.14
N LYS A 55 -10.63 11.33 1.64
CA LYS A 55 -10.27 11.18 0.22
C LYS A 55 -10.21 9.70 -0.20
N LYS A 56 -9.65 8.82 0.63
CA LYS A 56 -9.61 7.37 0.36
C LYS A 56 -11.01 6.76 0.33
N LEU A 57 -11.84 7.08 1.32
CA LEU A 57 -13.23 6.60 1.41
C LEU A 57 -14.07 7.06 0.20
N GLU A 58 -13.88 8.31 -0.24
CA GLU A 58 -14.54 8.83 -1.45
C GLU A 58 -14.08 8.12 -2.73
N ALA A 59 -12.77 7.90 -2.88
CA ALA A 59 -12.23 7.20 -4.04
C ALA A 59 -12.73 5.75 -4.13
N ALA A 60 -12.84 5.07 -2.98
CA ALA A 60 -13.36 3.70 -2.90
C ALA A 60 -14.89 3.63 -2.85
N ASN A 61 -15.60 4.76 -2.86
CA ASN A 61 -17.07 4.85 -2.71
C ASN A 61 -17.63 3.99 -1.55
N THR A 62 -16.87 3.91 -0.46
CA THR A 62 -17.23 3.13 0.74
C THR A 62 -17.14 4.00 1.99
N LEU A 63 -17.89 3.60 3.02
CA LEU A 63 -17.81 4.18 4.36
C LEU A 63 -16.97 3.32 5.31
N SER A 64 -16.64 2.08 4.92
CA SER A 64 -15.77 1.23 5.72
C SER A 64 -14.32 1.37 5.27
N ILE A 65 -13.40 1.54 6.22
CA ILE A 65 -11.97 1.47 5.91
C ILE A 65 -11.50 0.04 5.65
N GLU A 66 -12.25 -0.96 6.13
CA GLU A 66 -11.96 -2.38 5.93
C GLU A 66 -12.16 -2.79 4.46
N ASP A 67 -13.03 -2.07 3.76
CA ASP A 67 -13.31 -2.28 2.33
C ASP A 67 -12.35 -1.51 1.42
N ILE A 68 -11.49 -0.64 1.97
CA ILE A 68 -10.46 0.03 1.20
C ILE A 68 -9.32 -0.97 1.05
N PRO A 69 -8.95 -1.39 -0.18
CA PRO A 69 -7.76 -2.20 -0.39
C PRO A 69 -6.59 -1.51 0.30
N ASP A 70 -5.81 -2.26 1.09
CA ASP A 70 -4.66 -1.70 1.80
C ASP A 70 -3.61 -1.29 0.75
N GLU A 71 -3.78 -0.11 0.17
CA GLU A 71 -2.80 0.51 -0.72
C GLU A 71 -1.53 0.62 0.12
N ARG A 72 -0.58 -0.29 -0.12
CA ARG A 72 0.72 -0.40 0.58
C ARG A 72 1.25 1.01 0.82
N ILE A 73 1.05 1.52 2.04
CA ILE A 73 1.26 2.95 2.36
C ILE A 73 2.77 3.19 2.35
N GLY A 74 3.30 3.79 1.30
CA GLY A 74 4.73 4.02 1.19
C GLY A 74 5.18 4.67 -0.11
N ARG A 75 6.50 4.79 -0.27
CA ARG A 75 7.11 5.14 -1.55
C ARG A 75 6.65 4.11 -2.60
N PRO A 76 6.29 4.55 -3.82
CA PRO A 76 5.99 3.62 -4.91
C PRO A 76 7.03 2.52 -4.98
N ARG A 77 6.59 1.26 -5.07
CA ARG A 77 7.51 0.13 -5.18
C ARG A 77 8.32 0.27 -6.46
N LEU A 78 9.55 -0.23 -6.37
CA LEU A 78 10.54 -0.13 -7.44
C LEU A 78 10.16 -1.01 -8.64
N LEU A 79 9.38 -2.06 -8.35
CA LEU A 79 8.82 -3.04 -9.27
C LEU A 79 7.29 -2.89 -9.27
N THR A 80 6.65 -3.26 -10.38
CA THR A 80 5.20 -3.48 -10.42
C THR A 80 4.83 -4.75 -9.65
N ASP A 81 3.56 -4.91 -9.29
CA ASP A 81 3.10 -6.12 -8.59
C ASP A 81 3.34 -7.38 -9.46
N GLU A 82 3.15 -7.29 -10.78
CA GLU A 82 3.43 -8.37 -11.73
C GLU A 82 4.92 -8.74 -11.78
N GLU A 83 5.81 -7.72 -11.79
CA GLU A 83 7.26 -7.94 -11.78
C GLU A 83 7.72 -8.57 -10.46
N GLU A 84 7.14 -8.14 -9.34
CA GLU A 84 7.43 -8.68 -8.01
C GLU A 84 6.95 -10.14 -7.90
N GLU A 85 5.73 -10.43 -8.38
CA GLU A 85 5.18 -11.79 -8.44
C GLU A 85 6.03 -12.72 -9.32
N ALA A 86 6.52 -12.24 -10.46
CA ALA A 86 7.41 -13.01 -11.33
C ALA A 86 8.72 -13.40 -10.61
N ILE A 87 9.29 -12.50 -9.80
CA ILE A 87 10.49 -12.80 -9.01
C ILE A 87 10.18 -13.79 -7.89
N VAL A 88 9.05 -13.64 -7.20
CA VAL A 88 8.60 -14.58 -6.18
C VAL A 88 8.42 -15.98 -6.77
N ALA A 89 7.73 -16.09 -7.91
CA ALA A 89 7.54 -17.35 -8.61
C ALA A 89 8.87 -17.98 -9.04
N PHE A 90 9.81 -17.18 -9.54
CA PHE A 90 11.18 -17.62 -9.85
C PHE A 90 11.88 -18.20 -8.62
N VAL A 91 11.84 -17.51 -7.47
CA VAL A 91 12.46 -17.98 -6.22
C VAL A 91 11.81 -19.27 -5.73
N ILE A 92 10.48 -19.38 -5.75
CA ILE A 92 9.75 -20.59 -5.36
C ILE A 92 10.10 -21.76 -6.29
N TRP A 93 10.19 -21.52 -7.60
CA TRP A 93 10.57 -22.55 -8.57
C TRP A 93 12.00 -23.06 -8.32
N MET A 94 12.95 -22.14 -8.09
CA MET A 94 14.33 -22.46 -7.71
C MET A 94 14.41 -23.27 -6.41
N GLN A 95 13.58 -22.94 -5.41
CA GLN A 95 13.50 -23.72 -4.18
C GLN A 95 12.98 -25.13 -4.43
N LYS A 96 11.91 -25.28 -5.23
CA LYS A 96 11.33 -26.58 -5.55
C LYS A 96 12.25 -27.47 -6.38
N SER A 97 13.13 -26.90 -7.19
CA SER A 97 14.13 -27.65 -7.97
C SER A 97 15.36 -28.06 -7.17
N GLY A 98 15.45 -27.68 -5.88
CA GLY A 98 16.59 -27.97 -5.02
C GLY A 98 17.80 -27.05 -5.26
N LEU A 99 17.66 -26.03 -6.11
CA LEU A 99 18.70 -25.04 -6.43
C LEU A 99 18.21 -23.65 -6.05
N PRO A 100 18.30 -23.24 -4.79
CA PRO A 100 17.80 -21.96 -4.34
C PRO A 100 18.49 -20.78 -5.02
N ALA A 101 17.70 -19.77 -5.39
CA ALA A 101 18.22 -18.52 -5.92
C ALA A 101 19.06 -17.80 -4.86
N SER A 102 20.29 -17.45 -5.21
CA SER A 102 21.15 -16.58 -4.42
C SER A 102 20.63 -15.15 -4.45
N LYS A 103 21.06 -14.33 -3.47
CA LYS A 103 20.76 -12.89 -3.43
C LYS A 103 21.06 -12.21 -4.77
N TYR A 104 22.22 -12.49 -5.35
CA TYR A 104 22.67 -11.87 -6.60
C TYR A 104 21.78 -12.24 -7.78
N GLU A 105 21.33 -13.50 -7.86
CA GLU A 105 20.40 -13.95 -8.90
C GLU A 105 19.02 -13.28 -8.75
N VAL A 106 18.54 -13.10 -7.53
CA VAL A 106 17.27 -12.38 -7.27
C VAL A 106 17.39 -10.90 -7.64
N GLU A 107 18.48 -10.23 -7.28
CA GLU A 107 18.74 -8.85 -7.67
C GLU A 107 18.91 -8.69 -9.18
N ASP A 108 19.58 -9.63 -9.86
CA ASP A 108 19.76 -9.59 -11.31
C ASP A 108 18.45 -9.87 -12.06
N ALA A 109 17.63 -10.82 -11.60
CA ALA A 109 16.29 -11.04 -12.13
C ALA A 109 15.43 -9.76 -12.03
N ALA A 110 15.46 -9.09 -10.86
CA ALA A 110 14.77 -7.82 -10.65
C ALA A 110 15.28 -6.72 -11.59
N ASN A 111 16.61 -6.57 -11.72
CA ASN A 111 17.21 -5.59 -12.61
C ASN A 111 16.91 -5.89 -14.09
N THR A 112 16.79 -7.16 -14.46
CA THR A 112 16.45 -7.59 -15.82
C THR A 112 15.02 -7.20 -16.17
N LEU A 113 14.06 -7.44 -15.27
CA LEU A 113 12.68 -6.98 -15.48
C LEU A 113 12.60 -5.46 -15.59
N ARG A 114 13.32 -4.74 -14.72
CA ARG A 114 13.35 -3.27 -14.76
C ARG A 114 13.97 -2.71 -16.03
N ARG A 115 15.07 -3.28 -16.51
CA ARG A 115 15.72 -2.89 -17.77
C ARG A 115 14.84 -3.16 -19.00
N ARG A 116 13.98 -4.19 -18.95
CA ARG A 116 13.00 -4.46 -20.01
C ARG A 116 11.91 -3.39 -20.08
N ARG A 117 11.47 -2.87 -18.92
CA ARG A 117 10.49 -1.79 -18.85
C ARG A 117 11.10 -0.43 -19.19
N ASP A 118 12.29 -0.15 -18.65
CA ASP A 118 13.00 1.10 -18.78
C ASP A 118 14.51 0.81 -18.92
N PRO A 119 15.09 0.95 -20.13
CA PRO A 119 16.49 0.67 -20.38
C PRO A 119 17.47 1.47 -19.50
N ASP A 120 17.07 2.67 -19.06
CA ASP A 120 17.90 3.55 -18.22
C ASP A 120 17.63 3.34 -16.71
N ALA A 121 16.87 2.31 -16.36
CA ALA A 121 16.53 2.01 -14.97
C ALA A 121 17.80 1.73 -14.15
N LYS A 122 18.01 2.54 -13.11
CA LYS A 122 19.07 2.32 -12.12
C LYS A 122 18.85 0.98 -11.40
N PRO A 123 19.94 0.23 -11.10
CA PRO A 123 19.86 -1.03 -10.36
C PRO A 123 19.10 -0.92 -9.04
N VAL A 124 18.59 -2.05 -8.55
CA VAL A 124 17.98 -2.13 -7.22
C VAL A 124 18.98 -1.71 -6.12
N SER A 125 18.48 -1.02 -5.09
CA SER A 125 19.34 -0.55 -4.00
C SER A 125 19.84 -1.71 -3.13
N LYS A 126 20.97 -1.54 -2.42
CA LYS A 126 21.51 -2.55 -1.48
C LYS A 126 20.51 -3.04 -0.41
N MET A 127 19.55 -2.18 -0.04
CA MET A 127 18.51 -2.49 0.96
C MET A 127 17.27 -3.16 0.35
N TRP A 128 17.16 -3.21 -0.97
CA TRP A 128 15.98 -3.72 -1.66
C TRP A 128 15.79 -5.21 -1.36
N TYR A 129 16.84 -6.04 -1.49
CA TYR A 129 16.74 -7.47 -1.24
C TYR A 129 16.27 -7.81 0.19
N ARG A 130 16.76 -7.06 1.18
CA ARG A 130 16.30 -7.22 2.57
C ARG A 130 14.81 -6.93 2.70
N ARG A 131 14.33 -5.83 2.12
CA ARG A 131 12.90 -5.47 2.12
C ARG A 131 12.04 -6.46 1.37
N PHE A 132 12.49 -6.91 0.20
CA PHE A 132 11.82 -7.96 -0.57
C PHE A 132 11.62 -9.22 0.28
N ARG A 133 12.66 -9.66 1.01
CA ARG A 133 12.54 -10.79 1.94
C ARG A 133 11.60 -10.54 3.12
N ASP A 134 11.60 -9.32 3.65
CA ASP A 134 10.71 -8.96 4.78
C ASP A 134 9.24 -8.91 4.32
N ASP A 135 9.00 -8.50 3.07
CA ASP A 135 7.67 -8.42 2.45
C ASP A 135 7.13 -9.79 1.98
N HIS A 136 8.01 -10.79 1.80
CA HIS A 136 7.68 -12.14 1.31
C HIS A 136 8.11 -13.23 2.30
N PRO A 137 7.46 -13.34 3.48
CA PRO A 137 7.79 -14.34 4.49
C PRO A 137 7.57 -15.79 4.05
N GLU A 138 6.79 -16.01 2.99
CA GLU A 138 6.59 -17.30 2.33
C GLU A 138 7.86 -17.87 1.68
N LEU A 139 8.87 -17.03 1.41
CA LEU A 139 10.15 -17.48 0.88
C LEU A 139 11.04 -18.00 2.03
N ASP A 140 11.50 -19.26 1.93
CA ASP A 140 12.32 -19.86 2.97
C ASP A 140 13.63 -19.08 3.22
N LYS A 141 13.76 -18.56 4.45
CA LYS A 141 14.87 -17.70 4.89
C LYS A 141 16.18 -18.46 5.06
N SER A 142 16.12 -19.77 5.28
CA SER A 142 17.29 -20.63 5.55
C SER A 142 18.07 -20.93 4.28
N ILE A 143 17.36 -21.06 3.16
CA ILE A 143 17.93 -21.51 1.90
C ILE A 143 18.63 -20.35 1.15
N LEU A 144 18.19 -19.10 1.37
CA LEU A 144 18.83 -17.88 0.84
C LEU A 144 20.22 -17.59 1.43
N LYS A 145 20.62 -18.28 2.52
CA LYS A 145 21.90 -18.08 3.21
C LYS A 145 23.00 -19.07 2.78
N ALA A 146 22.63 -20.16 2.12
CA ALA A 146 23.51 -21.32 1.93
C ALA A 146 24.73 -21.07 1.01
N LYS A 147 24.85 -19.91 0.36
CA LYS A 147 25.98 -19.60 -0.54
C LYS A 147 26.57 -18.18 -0.38
N GLU A 148 26.33 -17.50 0.75
CA GLU A 148 27.13 -16.30 1.11
C GLU A 148 28.45 -16.69 1.81
N ALA A 149 28.71 -17.98 2.04
CA ALA A 149 29.84 -18.49 2.82
C ALA A 149 30.77 -19.46 2.06
N SER A 150 30.99 -19.30 0.76
CA SER A 150 32.02 -20.04 0.01
C SER A 150 32.81 -19.15 -0.93
#